data_AF-B3RI06-F1
#
_entry.id   AF-B3RI06-F1
#
_cell.length_a   1.000
_cell.length_b   1.000
_cell.length_c   1.000
_cell.angle_alpha   90.00
_cell.angle_beta   90.00
_cell.angle_gamma   90.00
#
_symmetry.space_group_name_H-M   'P 1'
#
loop_
_entity.id
_entity.type
_entity.pdbx_description
1 polymer ?
#
loop_
_entity_poly.entity_id
_entity_poly.type
_entity_poly.pdbx_seq_one_letter_code
_entity_poly.pdbx_strand_id
1 'polypeptide(L)'
;MASVVIRHGSRTPVATTPNCEQANWDSSILLQTLPHADCPHKVVSLDGGPQPPLNFDLAYNKDKVLKGGCPGGQLTILGQEQMVQLGKRLRERYIDQFNLLEPSFQADSI
;
A
#
# COMPACT_ATOMS: atom_id res chain seq x y z
N MET A 1 -6.80 -17.10 17.36
CA MET A 1 -5.57 -16.49 16.78
C MET A 1 -5.64 -16.58 15.28
N ALA A 2 -5.28 -15.51 14.58
CA ALA A 2 -5.16 -15.47 13.12
C ALA A 2 -3.84 -14.78 12.75
N SER A 3 -3.22 -15.17 11.63
CA SER A 3 -2.04 -14.51 11.08
C SER A 3 -2.27 -14.30 9.59
N VAL A 4 -1.98 -13.08 9.12
CA VAL A 4 -2.30 -12.64 7.76
C VAL A 4 -1.03 -12.06 7.14
N VAL A 5 -0.47 -12.76 6.16
CA VAL A 5 0.69 -12.29 5.38
C VAL A 5 0.20 -11.89 4.00
N ILE A 6 0.43 -10.64 3.62
CA ILE A 6 -0.13 -10.05 2.41
C ILE A 6 0.95 -9.39 1.58
N ARG A 7 0.77 -9.43 0.26
CA ARG A 7 1.50 -8.57 -0.66
C ARG A 7 0.78 -7.23 -0.74
N HIS A 8 1.53 -6.17 -1.05
CA HIS A 8 0.97 -4.87 -1.45
C HIS A 8 0.01 -5.01 -2.65
N GLY A 9 -0.88 -4.04 -2.81
CA GLY A 9 -1.74 -3.91 -3.99
C GLY A 9 -0.97 -3.54 -5.27
N SER A 10 -1.72 -3.25 -6.34
CA SER A 10 -1.16 -2.90 -7.66
C SER A 10 -0.33 -1.61 -7.62
N ARG A 11 0.87 -1.68 -8.21
CA ARG A 11 1.86 -0.59 -8.23
C ARG A 11 2.30 -0.26 -9.65
N THR A 12 2.89 0.92 -9.83
CA THR A 12 3.65 1.24 -11.05
C THR A 12 4.87 0.32 -11.14
N PRO A 13 5.38 0.03 -12.35
CA PRO A 13 6.52 -0.85 -12.52
C PRO A 13 7.77 -0.27 -11.86
N VAL A 14 8.62 -1.15 -11.38
CA VAL A 14 9.92 -0.80 -10.78
C VAL A 14 10.97 -0.50 -11.86
N ALA A 15 10.86 -1.18 -13.01
CA ALA A 15 11.73 -1.00 -14.15
C ALA A 15 10.93 -1.08 -15.44
N THR A 16 11.40 -0.39 -16.47
CA THR A 16 10.86 -0.46 -17.82
C THR A 16 11.55 -1.57 -18.61
N THR A 17 10.84 -2.13 -19.58
CA THR A 17 11.41 -3.12 -20.50
C THR A 17 12.24 -2.38 -21.57
N PRO A 18 13.54 -2.72 -21.73
CA PRO A 18 14.36 -2.13 -22.79
C PRO A 18 13.78 -2.40 -24.17
N ASN A 19 13.95 -1.46 -25.10
CA ASN A 19 13.53 -1.57 -26.51
C ASN A 19 12.03 -1.85 -26.71
N CYS A 20 11.20 -1.46 -25.75
CA CYS A 20 9.75 -1.55 -25.83
C CYS A 20 9.13 -0.17 -25.65
N GLU A 21 8.02 0.07 -26.34
CA GLU A 21 7.24 1.29 -26.11
C GLU A 21 6.71 1.31 -24.67
N GLN A 22 6.92 2.43 -23.98
CA GLN A 22 6.41 2.61 -22.62
C GLN A 22 4.92 2.94 -22.65
N ALA A 23 4.16 2.26 -21.79
CA ALA A 23 2.80 2.67 -21.43
C ALA A 23 2.81 4.04 -20.74
N ASN A 24 1.69 4.77 -20.84
CA ASN A 24 1.51 6.03 -20.14
C ASN A 24 1.00 5.79 -18.71
N TRP A 25 1.82 6.14 -17.72
CA TRP A 25 1.53 6.08 -16.29
C TRP A 25 1.21 7.48 -15.78
N ASP A 26 -0.02 7.94 -16.03
CA ASP A 26 -0.48 9.28 -15.67
C ASP A 26 -0.56 9.48 -14.15
N SER A 27 0.33 10.32 -13.61
CA SER A 27 0.40 10.58 -12.18
C SER A 27 -0.83 11.29 -11.62
N SER A 28 -1.53 12.09 -12.44
CA SER A 28 -2.71 12.83 -11.99
C SER A 28 -3.90 11.90 -11.72
N ILE A 29 -3.90 10.71 -12.30
CA ILE A 29 -4.96 9.70 -12.16
C ILE A 29 -4.52 8.60 -11.19
N LEU A 30 -3.29 8.10 -11.35
CA LEU A 30 -2.85 6.87 -10.68
C LEU A 30 -2.42 7.09 -9.23
N LEU A 31 -1.91 8.28 -8.89
CA LEU A 31 -1.35 8.58 -7.56
C LEU A 31 -2.32 9.39 -6.69
N GLN A 32 -3.62 9.29 -6.96
CA GLN A 32 -4.66 9.88 -6.10
C GLN A 32 -4.83 9.08 -4.80
N THR A 33 -5.27 9.76 -3.75
CA THR A 33 -5.65 9.15 -2.47
C THR A 33 -7.12 8.73 -2.51
N LEU A 34 -7.42 7.49 -2.11
CA LEU A 34 -8.80 7.07 -1.86
C LEU A 34 -9.31 7.65 -0.54
N PRO A 35 -10.37 8.50 -0.54
CA PRO A 35 -10.84 9.13 0.69
C PRO A 35 -11.26 8.15 1.78
N HIS A 36 -11.86 7.01 1.39
CA HIS A 36 -12.29 5.97 2.33
C HIS A 36 -11.17 5.01 2.75
N ALA A 37 -9.97 5.18 2.23
CA ALA A 37 -8.77 4.47 2.67
C ALA A 37 -7.88 5.34 3.57
N ASP A 38 -8.26 6.60 3.81
CA ASP A 38 -7.51 7.49 4.68
C ASP A 38 -7.58 7.01 6.14
N CYS A 39 -6.41 6.74 6.71
CA CYS A 39 -6.27 6.19 8.05
C CYS A 39 -4.99 6.75 8.66
N PRO A 40 -5.09 7.69 9.62
CA PRO A 40 -3.92 8.23 10.30
C PRO A 40 -3.15 7.11 11.01
N HIS A 41 -1.86 7.01 10.71
CA HIS A 41 -0.98 6.01 11.30
C HIS A 41 0.42 6.57 11.48
N LYS A 42 1.21 5.93 12.37
CA LYS A 42 2.60 6.28 12.62
C LYS A 42 3.47 5.04 12.40
N VAL A 43 4.57 5.21 11.67
CA VAL A 43 5.60 4.19 11.52
C VAL A 43 6.66 4.39 12.60
N VAL A 44 7.04 3.31 13.29
CA VAL A 44 8.04 3.29 14.36
C VAL A 44 8.97 2.09 14.18
N SER A 45 10.13 2.12 14.84
CA SER A 45 11.01 0.95 14.94
C SER A 45 10.42 -0.12 15.88
N LEU A 46 10.99 -1.33 15.85
CA LEU A 46 10.51 -2.47 16.65
C LEU A 46 10.56 -2.22 18.18
N ASP A 47 11.45 -1.36 18.64
CA ASP A 47 11.58 -0.92 20.02
C ASP A 47 10.69 0.29 20.37
N GLY A 48 9.80 0.70 19.46
CA GLY A 48 8.92 1.87 19.63
C GLY A 48 9.61 3.21 19.41
N GLY A 49 10.88 3.20 18.98
CA GLY A 49 11.65 4.38 18.62
C GLY A 49 11.22 5.05 17.29
N PRO A 50 12.01 6.00 16.79
CA PRO A 50 11.70 6.71 15.55
C PRO A 50 11.69 5.77 14.33
N GLN A 51 10.96 6.18 13.28
CA GLN A 51 10.93 5.46 12.00
C GLN A 51 12.36 5.23 11.48
N PRO A 52 12.75 3.98 11.18
CA PRO A 52 14.04 3.67 10.58
C PRO A 52 14.22 4.36 9.21
N PRO A 53 15.46 4.66 8.81
CA PRO A 53 15.72 5.26 7.50
C PRO A 53 15.22 4.37 6.36
N LEU A 54 14.46 4.97 5.44
CA LEU A 54 13.93 4.30 4.25
C LEU A 54 15.04 4.12 3.21
N ASN A 55 15.86 3.09 3.36
CA ASN A 55 16.96 2.80 2.43
C ASN A 55 16.46 2.39 1.02
N PHE A 56 15.18 1.99 0.90
CA PHE A 56 14.57 1.56 -0.38
C PHE A 56 14.17 2.71 -1.30
N ASP A 57 13.77 3.86 -0.75
CA ASP A 57 13.39 5.02 -1.58
C ASP A 57 14.58 5.56 -2.37
N LEU A 58 15.81 5.38 -1.86
CA LEU A 58 17.03 5.77 -2.53
C LEU A 58 17.39 4.87 -3.73
N ALA A 59 16.97 3.60 -3.73
CA ALA A 59 17.30 2.65 -4.80
C ALA A 59 16.27 2.65 -5.94
N TYR A 60 15.00 3.00 -5.66
CA TYR A 60 13.92 2.96 -6.64
C TYR A 60 13.49 4.34 -7.16
N ASN A 61 13.57 5.41 -6.37
CA ASN A 61 12.95 6.70 -6.72
C ASN A 61 13.89 7.73 -7.35
N LYS A 62 15.22 7.62 -7.20
CA LYS A 62 16.08 8.78 -7.52
C LYS A 62 16.09 9.16 -9.01
N ASP A 63 15.97 8.21 -9.94
CA ASP A 63 16.27 8.49 -11.36
C ASP A 63 15.28 7.90 -12.39
N LYS A 64 14.09 7.42 -12.00
CA LYS A 64 13.15 6.76 -12.93
C LYS A 64 11.71 7.27 -12.81
N VAL A 65 11.47 8.42 -13.43
CA VAL A 65 10.12 8.88 -13.75
C VAL A 65 9.65 8.15 -15.01
N LEU A 66 8.53 7.44 -14.90
CA LEU A 66 7.91 6.73 -16.01
C LEU A 66 7.23 7.73 -16.97
N LYS A 67 7.04 7.34 -18.23
CA LYS A 67 6.18 8.09 -19.16
C LYS A 67 4.82 8.35 -18.48
N GLY A 68 4.39 9.60 -18.41
CA GLY A 68 3.16 10.02 -17.72
C GLY A 68 3.37 10.61 -16.30
N GLY A 69 4.60 10.59 -15.78
CA GLY A 69 4.98 11.33 -14.58
C GLY A 69 5.03 10.54 -13.28
N CYS A 70 4.55 9.29 -13.26
CA CYS A 70 4.65 8.44 -12.07
C CYS A 70 6.11 8.05 -11.77
N PRO A 71 6.56 8.09 -10.50
CA PRO A 71 7.75 7.38 -10.08
C PRO A 71 7.56 5.86 -10.18
N GLY A 72 8.67 5.13 -10.32
CA GLY A 72 8.65 3.67 -10.31
C GLY A 72 8.23 3.08 -8.95
N GLY A 73 7.52 1.96 -8.99
CA GLY A 73 7.19 1.18 -7.79
C GLY A 73 6.13 1.77 -6.86
N GLN A 74 5.40 2.81 -7.25
CA GLN A 74 4.42 3.52 -6.41
C GLN A 74 3.07 2.80 -6.36
N LEU A 75 2.42 2.79 -5.19
CA LEU A 75 1.07 2.24 -5.03
C LEU A 75 0.05 3.10 -5.79
N THR A 76 -0.76 2.46 -6.62
CA THR A 76 -1.79 3.15 -7.42
C THR A 76 -3.12 3.22 -6.69
N ILE A 77 -4.04 4.09 -7.13
CA ILE A 77 -5.43 4.14 -6.65
C ILE A 77 -6.13 2.77 -6.74
N LEU A 78 -5.89 2.01 -7.81
CA LEU A 78 -6.39 0.63 -7.93
C LEU A 78 -5.79 -0.28 -6.85
N GLY A 79 -4.49 -0.13 -6.59
CA GLY A 79 -3.82 -0.88 -5.53
C GLY A 79 -4.36 -0.57 -4.14
N GLN A 80 -4.71 0.69 -3.87
CA GLN A 80 -5.37 1.08 -2.62
C GLN A 80 -6.75 0.40 -2.50
N GLU A 81 -7.56 0.42 -3.56
CA GLU A 81 -8.90 -0.19 -3.54
C GLU A 81 -8.83 -1.70 -3.31
N GLN A 82 -7.85 -2.38 -3.92
CA GLN A 82 -7.61 -3.81 -3.67
C GLN A 82 -7.35 -4.11 -2.19
N MET A 83 -6.60 -3.25 -1.50
CA MET A 83 -6.33 -3.42 -0.07
C MET A 83 -7.56 -3.12 0.80
N VAL A 84 -8.37 -2.13 0.41
CA VAL A 84 -9.66 -1.86 1.06
C VAL A 84 -10.59 -3.07 0.95
N GLN A 85 -10.71 -3.66 -0.23
CA GLN A 85 -11.56 -4.82 -0.45
C GLN A 85 -11.06 -6.06 0.30
N LEU A 86 -9.74 -6.22 0.42
CA LEU A 86 -9.16 -7.24 1.29
C LEU A 86 -9.55 -6.98 2.76
N GLY A 87 -9.43 -5.74 3.25
CA GLY A 87 -9.83 -5.36 4.60
C GLY A 87 -11.30 -5.65 4.89
N LYS A 88 -12.21 -5.39 3.93
CA LYS A 88 -13.63 -5.74 4.04
C LYS A 88 -13.85 -7.24 4.20
N ARG A 89 -13.15 -8.06 3.42
CA ARG A 89 -13.22 -9.53 3.53
C ARG A 89 -12.68 -10.04 4.87
N LEU A 90 -11.62 -9.41 5.39
CA LEU A 90 -11.08 -9.75 6.71
C LEU A 90 -12.06 -9.37 7.83
N ARG A 91 -12.76 -8.22 7.69
CA ARG A 91 -13.86 -7.83 8.59
C ARG A 91 -14.99 -8.85 8.58
N GLU A 92 -15.52 -9.21 7.41
CA GLU A 92 -16.57 -10.21 7.29
C GLU A 92 -16.19 -11.53 7.98
N ARG A 93 -14.92 -11.94 7.82
CA ARG A 93 -14.44 -13.21 8.38
C ARG A 93 -14.21 -13.14 9.89
N TYR A 94 -13.47 -12.14 10.37
CA TYR A 94 -12.95 -12.13 11.73
C TYR A 94 -13.75 -11.27 12.70
N ILE A 95 -14.55 -10.33 12.22
CA ILE A 95 -15.48 -9.56 13.04
C ILE A 95 -16.85 -10.24 12.95
N ASP A 96 -17.45 -10.27 11.76
CA ASP A 96 -18.88 -10.61 11.64
C ASP A 96 -19.17 -12.12 11.81
N GLN A 97 -18.33 -13.01 11.28
CA GLN A 97 -18.56 -14.46 11.35
C GLN A 97 -17.99 -15.11 12.60
N PHE A 98 -16.79 -14.71 13.03
CA PHE A 98 -16.08 -15.36 14.12
C PHE A 98 -16.09 -14.61 15.44
N ASN A 99 -16.52 -13.34 15.47
CA ASN A 99 -16.44 -12.47 16.65
C ASN A 99 -15.05 -12.53 17.32
N LEU A 100 -13.99 -12.58 16.51
CA LEU A 100 -12.60 -12.65 16.97
C LEU A 100 -12.05 -11.26 17.30
N LEU A 101 -12.51 -10.23 16.58
CA LEU A 101 -12.08 -8.84 16.73
C LEU A 101 -13.28 -7.94 16.94
N GLU A 102 -13.04 -6.81 17.62
CA GLU A 102 -14.02 -5.75 17.76
C GLU A 102 -14.26 -5.00 16.43
N PRO A 103 -15.45 -4.40 16.22
CA PRO A 103 -15.75 -3.63 15.02
C PRO A 103 -14.88 -2.39 14.79
N SER A 104 -14.24 -1.88 15.85
CA SER A 104 -13.32 -0.74 15.85
C SER A 104 -11.89 -1.18 16.20
N PHE A 105 -10.89 -0.48 15.68
CA PHE A 105 -9.48 -0.78 15.94
C PHE A 105 -9.17 -0.71 17.44
N GLN A 106 -8.56 -1.78 17.97
CA GLN A 106 -8.04 -1.87 19.33
C GLN A 106 -6.56 -2.27 19.24
N ALA A 107 -5.67 -1.43 19.77
CA ALA A 107 -4.22 -1.61 19.62
C ALA A 107 -3.72 -2.95 20.21
N ASP A 108 -4.32 -3.41 21.30
CA ASP A 108 -3.92 -4.65 21.98
C ASP A 108 -4.52 -5.92 21.35
N SER A 109 -5.31 -5.78 20.27
CA SER A 109 -6.03 -6.90 19.62
C SER A 109 -5.50 -7.24 18.21
N ILE A 110 -4.51 -6.51 17.71
CA ILE A 110 -3.93 -6.66 16.36
C ILE A 110 -2.46 -7.05 16.44
#